data_AF-A0A3S8UBS5-F1
#
_entry.id   AF-A0A3S8UBS5-F1
#
_cell.length_a   1.000
_cell.length_b   1.000
_cell.length_c   1.000
_cell.angle_alpha   90.00
_cell.angle_beta   90.00
_cell.angle_gamma   90.00
#
_symmetry.space_group_name_H-M   'P 1'
#
loop_
_entity.id
_entity.type
_entity.pdbx_description
1 polymer ?
#
loop_
_entity_poly.entity_id
_entity_poly.type
_entity_poly.pdbx_seq_one_letter_code
_entity_poly.pdbx_strand_id
1 'polypeptide(L)' 'MRHDWIFDTLSDLQDYARRNDLPELSLKVEETLVTARREIGAQADMDGPVPIFIRRQAH' A
#
# COMPACT_ATOMS: atom_id res chain seq x y z
N MET A 1 -4.95 8.24 4.76
CA MET A 1 -5.32 8.07 6.18
C MET A 1 -5.75 6.64 6.54
N ARG A 2 -6.65 5.96 5.80
CA ARG A 2 -7.15 4.62 6.23
C ARG A 2 -6.06 3.54 6.32
N HIS A 3 -5.02 3.64 5.49
CA HIS A 3 -3.97 2.63 5.39
C HIS A 3 -2.54 3.16 5.62
N ASP A 4 -2.34 4.43 5.98
CA ASP A 4 -0.96 4.97 6.09
C ASP A 4 -0.23 4.41 7.31
N TRP A 5 -0.96 4.18 8.41
CA TRP A 5 -0.43 3.64 9.67
C TRP A 5 0.25 2.27 9.53
N ILE A 6 -0.10 1.48 8.50
CA ILE A 6 0.50 0.18 8.28
C ILE A 6 1.94 0.31 7.77
N PHE A 7 2.26 1.37 7.02
CA PHE A 7 3.61 1.60 6.53
C PHE A 7 4.56 1.97 7.66
N ASP A 8 4.08 2.78 8.61
CA ASP A 8 4.84 3.10 9.83
C ASP A 8 5.07 1.83 10.65
N THR A 9 4.02 1.04 10.88
CA THR A 9 4.11 -0.23 11.64
C THR A 9 5.09 -1.23 11.01
N LEU A 10 5.02 -1.41 9.68
CA LEU A 10 5.92 -2.32 8.97
C LEU A 10 7.36 -1.79 8.93
N SER A 11 7.55 -0.46 8.88
CA SER A 11 8.89 0.14 8.95
C SER A 11 9.50 -0.06 10.34
N ASP A 12 8.74 0.18 11.41
CA ASP A 12 9.18 -0.05 12.79
C ASP A 12 9.53 -1.53 13.03
N LEU A 13 8.74 -2.45 12.47
CA LEU A 13 9.00 -3.89 12.56
C LEU A 13 10.26 -4.29 11.79
N GLN A 14 10.52 -3.68 10.63
CA GLN A 14 11.75 -3.92 9.86
C GLN A 14 12.98 -3.44 10.66
N ASP A 15 12.90 -2.25 11.24
CA ASP A 15 13.96 -1.70 12.07
C ASP A 15 14.23 -2.57 13.30
N TYR A 16 13.17 -3.04 13.97
CA TYR A 16 13.29 -3.99 15.05
C TYR A 16 14.00 -5.28 14.60
N ALA A 17 13.58 -5.88 13.48
CA ALA A 17 14.17 -7.11 12.98
C ALA A 17 15.67 -6.95 12.66
N ARG A 18 16.07 -5.83 12.04
CA ARG A 18 17.47 -5.50 11.74
C ARG A 18 18.31 -5.32 13.00
N ARG A 19 17.78 -4.60 14.01
CA ARG A 19 18.50 -4.33 15.27
C ARG A 19 18.72 -5.57 16.12
N ASN A 20 17.93 -6.63 15.92
CA ASN A 20 17.96 -7.85 16.72
C ASN A 20 18.51 -9.07 15.94
N ASP A 21 19.20 -8.84 14.82
CA ASP A 21 19.77 -9.93 13.99
C ASP A 21 18.74 -11.00 13.60
N LEU A 22 17.53 -10.56 13.20
CA LEU A 22 16.45 -11.43 12.71
C LEU A 22 16.32 -11.32 11.18
N PRO A 23 17.24 -11.91 10.39
CA PRO A 23 17.34 -11.67 8.95
C PRO A 23 16.12 -12.17 8.18
N GLU A 24 15.56 -13.33 8.55
CA GLU A 24 14.37 -13.89 7.89
C GLU A 24 13.13 -13.01 8.12
N LEU A 25 13.00 -12.46 9.33
CA LEU A 25 11.91 -11.54 9.64
C LEU A 25 12.06 -10.23 8.86
N SER A 26 13.27 -9.66 8.81
CA SER A 26 13.54 -8.45 8.03
C SER A 26 13.17 -8.63 6.55
N LEU A 27 13.52 -9.77 5.96
CA LEU A 27 13.20 -10.10 4.57
C LEU A 27 11.68 -10.19 4.35
N LYS A 28 10.97 -10.92 5.21
CA LYS A 28 9.51 -11.05 5.11
C LYS A 28 8.78 -9.71 5.25
N VAL A 29 9.27 -8.82 6.12
CA VAL A 29 8.69 -7.49 6.31
C VAL A 29 8.92 -6.62 5.08
N GLU A 30 10.08 -6.73 4.43
CA GLU A 30 10.36 -6.06 3.15
C GLU A 30 9.41 -6.52 2.04
N GLU A 31 9.21 -7.83 1.87
CA GLU A 31 8.24 -8.40 0.92
C GLU A 31 6.81 -7.92 1.21
N THR A 32 6.46 -7.83 2.49
CA THR A 32 5.16 -7.35 2.94
C THR A 32 4.97 -5.86 2.62
N LEU A 33 6.00 -5.02 2.81
CA LEU A 33 5.98 -3.61 2.43
C LEU A 33 5.72 -3.42 0.94
N VAL A 34 6.38 -4.21 0.08
CA VAL A 34 6.16 -4.19 -1.36
C VAL A 34 4.71 -4.55 -1.70
N THR A 35 4.17 -5.59 -1.04
CA THR A 35 2.79 -6.05 -1.24
C THR A 35 1.78 -4.98 -0.82
N ALA A 36 1.94 -4.40 0.38
CA ALA A 36 1.07 -3.35 0.90
C ALA A 36 1.02 -2.12 -0.03
N ARG A 37 2.18 -1.68 -0.54
CA ARG A 37 2.25 -0.56 -1.51
C ARG A 37 1.45 -0.85 -2.77
N ARG A 38 1.57 -2.07 -3.31
CA ARG A 38 0.84 -2.49 -4.51
C ARG A 38 -0.67 -2.52 -4.28
N GLU A 39 -1.12 -3.12 -3.20
CA GLU A 39 -2.55 -3.31 -2.93
C GLU A 39 -3.26 -2.01 -2.55
N ILE A 40 -2.64 -1.20 -1.68
CA ILE A 40 -3.20 0.08 -1.25
C ILE A 40 -3.14 1.11 -2.39
N GLY A 41 -2.06 1.11 -3.17
CA GLY A 41 -1.96 1.96 -4.37
C GLY A 41 -3.04 1.63 -5.40
N ALA A 42 -3.28 0.34 -5.66
CA ALA A 42 -4.34 -0.09 -6.56
C ALA A 42 -5.75 0.30 -6.06
N GLN A 43 -5.98 0.29 -4.73
CA GLN A 43 -7.24 0.79 -4.17
C GLN A 43 -7.42 2.31 -4.37
N ALA A 44 -6.34 3.09 -4.24
CA ALA A 44 -6.41 4.54 -4.46
C ALA A 44 -6.77 4.91 -5.91
N ASP A 45 -6.29 4.15 -6.89
CA ASP A 45 -6.64 4.34 -8.30
C ASP A 45 -8.11 3.96 -8.61
N MET A 46 -8.65 2.96 -7.90
CA MET A 46 -10.04 2.50 -8.04
C MET A 46 -11.06 3.43 -7.37
N ASP A 47 -10.67 4.14 -6.31
CA ASP A 47 -11.49 5.14 -5.62
C ASP A 47 -11.42 6.55 -6.28
N GLY A 48 -10.64 6.71 -7.36
CA GLY A 48 -10.57 7.94 -8.15
C GLY A 48 -11.91 8.26 -8.84
N PRO A 49 -12.21 9.54 -9.13
CA PRO A 49 -13.46 9.91 -9.76
C PRO A 49 -13.59 9.21 -11.11
N VAL A 50 -14.58 8.32 -11.22
CA VAL A 50 -14.98 7.72 -12.50
C VAL A 50 -15.30 8.89 -13.44
N PRO A 51 -14.63 9.04 -14.59
CA PRO A 51 -14.97 10.10 -15.52
C PRO A 51 -16.39 9.82 -16.04
N ILE A 52 -17.34 10.62 -15.57
CA ILE A 52 -18.71 10.66 -16.07
C ILE A 52 -18.64 11.21 -17.51
N PHE A 53 -18.35 10.35 -18.48
CA PHE A 53 -18.68 10.65 -19.87
C PHE A 53 -20.17 10.38 -20.09
N ILE A 54 -21.02 11.19 -19.46
CA ILE A 54 -22.39 11.38 -19.93
C ILE A 54 -22.35 12.56 -20.90
N ARG A 55 -22.18 12.27 -22.19
CA ARG A 55 -22.67 13.17 -23.22
C ARG A 55 -23.64 12.44 -24.13
N ARG A 56 -24.91 12.56 -23.73
CA ARG A 56 -26.10 12.49 -24.56
C ARG A 56 -25.85 13.23 -25.88
N GLN A 57 -25.90 12.52 -27.01
CA GLN A 57 -26.35 13.11 -28.27
C GLN A 57 -27.52 12.28 -28.77
N ALA A 58 -28.71 12.80 -28.45
CA ALA A 58 -29.86 12.63 -29.32
C ALA A 58 -29.67 13.61 -30.49
N HIS A 59 -29.71 13.11 -31.71
CA HIS A 59 -30.29 13.83 -32.85
C HIS A 59 -30.68 12.85 -33.94
#